data_AF-A0A2H0NEQ7-F1
#
_entry.id   AF-A0A2H0NEQ7-F1
#
_cell.length_a   1.000
_cell.length_b   1.000
_cell.length_c   1.000
_cell.angle_alpha   90.00
_cell.angle_beta   90.00
_cell.angle_gamma   90.00
#
_symmetry.space_group_name_H-M   'P 1'
#
loop_
_entity.id
_entity.type
_entity.pdbx_description
1 polymer ?
#
loop_
_entity_poly.entity_id
_entity_poly.type
_entity_poly.pdbx_seq_one_letter_code
_entity_poly.pdbx_strand_id
1 'polypeptide(L)'
;MTPWQKFVPALNAIVFRAVQAGYSHLLLASSTVSVTKEMVETLSGYMDSHTLVVGAALEGHNFSETRFIFTANGKETPWNTLALWNLKYLSITGFLLAGDSPWNTDNAGVEELTTISALQNLYRVNAKLINVPGVIWDTSNWDDDRKAMHDKKMATKISRPESQLGFSSLHPPYVNHIRLT
;
A
#
# COMPACT_ATOMS: atom_id res chain seq x y z
N MET A 1 7.23 10.82 -16.34
CA MET A 1 5.87 10.23 -16.27
C MET A 1 4.85 11.29 -16.63
N THR A 2 4.68 11.56 -17.92
CA THR A 2 3.52 12.27 -18.45
C THR A 2 2.53 11.22 -18.98
N PRO A 3 1.20 11.44 -18.90
CA PRO A 3 0.50 12.62 -18.39
C PRO A 3 0.25 12.62 -16.87
N TRP A 4 0.60 11.55 -16.15
CA TRP A 4 0.11 11.31 -14.78
C TRP A 4 0.91 11.96 -13.65
N GLN A 5 2.02 12.63 -13.96
CA GLN A 5 2.99 13.18 -13.02
C GLN A 5 3.68 12.10 -12.16
N LYS A 6 3.04 11.70 -11.05
CA LYS A 6 3.54 10.72 -10.07
C LYS A 6 2.53 9.57 -9.95
N PHE A 7 2.16 9.12 -8.74
CA PHE A 7 1.42 7.88 -8.53
C PHE A 7 -0.08 8.12 -8.33
N VAL A 8 -0.44 9.10 -7.49
CA VAL A 8 -1.81 9.26 -6.99
C VAL A 8 -2.83 9.56 -8.09
N PRO A 9 -2.58 10.43 -9.10
CA PRO A 9 -3.55 10.68 -10.17
C PRO A 9 -3.96 9.41 -10.93
N ALA A 10 -3.00 8.56 -11.28
CA ALA A 10 -3.27 7.31 -12.00
C ALA A 10 -4.05 6.33 -11.11
N LEU A 11 -3.64 6.20 -9.85
CA LEU A 11 -4.32 5.32 -8.88
C LEU A 11 -5.77 5.76 -8.64
N ASN A 12 -6.03 7.06 -8.50
CA ASN A 12 -7.37 7.58 -8.31
C ASN A 12 -8.24 7.44 -9.55
N ALA A 13 -7.67 7.52 -10.76
CA ALA A 13 -8.38 7.17 -11.97
C ALA A 13 -8.81 5.69 -11.96
N ILE A 14 -7.94 4.77 -11.51
CA ILE A 14 -8.28 3.35 -11.38
C ILE A 14 -9.40 3.15 -10.35
N VAL A 15 -9.29 3.76 -9.16
CA VAL A 15 -10.34 3.68 -8.12
C VAL A 15 -11.69 4.14 -8.67
N PHE A 16 -11.72 5.30 -9.34
CA PHE A 16 -12.96 5.83 -9.92
C PHE A 16 -13.58 4.85 -10.93
N ARG A 17 -12.76 4.27 -11.82
CA ARG A 17 -13.24 3.31 -12.83
C ARG A 17 -13.72 2.02 -12.20
N ALA A 18 -13.06 1.53 -11.16
CA ALA A 18 -13.47 0.32 -10.44
C ALA A 18 -14.84 0.50 -9.76
N VAL A 19 -15.07 1.66 -9.15
CA VAL A 19 -16.36 2.02 -8.55
C VAL A 19 -17.45 2.14 -9.61
N GLN A 20 -17.19 2.80 -10.73
CA GLN A 20 -18.16 2.90 -11.83
C GLN A 20 -18.56 1.53 -12.41
N ALA A 21 -17.63 0.58 -12.42
CA ALA A 21 -17.88 -0.79 -12.86
C ALA A 21 -18.61 -1.66 -11.81
N GLY A 22 -18.90 -1.13 -10.63
CA GLY A 22 -19.63 -1.84 -9.57
C GLY A 22 -18.79 -2.85 -8.78
N TYR A 23 -17.45 -2.76 -8.83
CA TYR A 23 -16.59 -3.62 -8.02
C TYR A 23 -16.62 -3.21 -6.55
N SER A 24 -16.51 -4.20 -5.65
CA SER A 24 -16.42 -4.01 -4.20
C SER A 24 -14.98 -3.93 -3.69
N HIS A 25 -14.04 -4.51 -4.42
CA HIS A 25 -12.62 -4.55 -4.06
C HIS A 25 -11.75 -4.22 -5.27
N LEU A 26 -10.55 -3.69 -5.00
CA LEU A 26 -9.55 -3.37 -5.99
C LEU A 26 -8.22 -4.03 -5.61
N LEU A 27 -7.75 -4.97 -6.43
CA LEU A 27 -6.40 -5.51 -6.30
C LEU A 27 -5.43 -4.61 -7.05
N LEU A 28 -4.42 -4.11 -6.35
CA LEU A 28 -3.25 -3.48 -6.94
C LEU A 28 -2.07 -4.43 -6.83
N ALA A 29 -1.35 -4.58 -7.94
CA ALA A 29 -0.17 -5.42 -8.01
C ALA A 29 0.86 -4.79 -8.96
N SER A 30 2.13 -4.89 -8.59
CA SER A 30 3.25 -4.53 -9.47
C SER A 30 3.43 -5.57 -10.57
N SER A 31 3.88 -5.16 -11.74
CA SER A 31 4.26 -6.07 -12.83
C SER A 31 5.44 -6.99 -12.48
N THR A 32 6.11 -6.75 -11.36
CA THR A 32 7.23 -7.56 -10.84
C THR A 32 6.77 -8.64 -9.85
N VAL A 33 5.46 -8.84 -9.72
CA VAL A 33 4.86 -9.87 -8.86
C VAL A 33 4.03 -10.78 -9.75
N SER A 34 4.36 -12.07 -9.77
CA SER A 34 3.58 -13.09 -10.45
C SER A 34 2.34 -13.43 -9.60
N VAL A 35 1.27 -12.67 -9.79
CA VAL A 35 0.01 -12.86 -9.04
C VAL A 35 -0.64 -14.17 -9.44
N THR A 36 -0.88 -15.06 -8.47
CA THR A 36 -1.64 -16.30 -8.68
C THR A 36 -3.05 -16.20 -8.09
N LYS A 37 -3.93 -17.11 -8.50
CA LYS A 37 -5.30 -17.21 -7.96
C LYS A 37 -5.27 -17.45 -6.45
N GLU A 38 -4.40 -18.33 -5.98
CA GLU A 38 -4.25 -18.71 -4.58
C GLU A 38 -3.82 -17.51 -3.72
N MET A 39 -2.96 -16.63 -4.25
CA MET A 39 -2.58 -15.39 -3.56
C MET A 39 -3.79 -14.46 -3.40
N VAL A 40 -4.59 -14.29 -4.45
CA VAL A 40 -5.78 -13.43 -4.41
C VAL A 40 -6.84 -14.01 -3.47
N GLU A 41 -7.06 -15.33 -3.51
CA GLU A 41 -7.96 -16.03 -2.58
C GLU A 41 -7.49 -15.88 -1.14
N THR A 42 -6.17 -15.98 -0.89
CA THR A 42 -5.59 -15.76 0.43
C THR A 42 -5.84 -14.33 0.91
N LEU A 43 -5.50 -13.30 0.12
CA LEU A 43 -5.75 -11.90 0.49
C LEU A 43 -7.24 -11.64 0.75
N SER A 44 -8.11 -12.17 -0.12
CA SER A 44 -9.56 -12.05 -0.02
C SER A 44 -10.10 -12.72 1.25
N GLY A 45 -9.55 -13.87 1.65
CA GLY A 45 -9.93 -14.56 2.89
C GLY A 45 -9.69 -13.76 4.17
N TYR A 46 -8.79 -12.77 4.14
CA TYR A 46 -8.53 -11.84 5.24
C TYR A 46 -9.31 -10.52 5.13
N MET A 47 -10.13 -10.35 4.09
CA MET A 47 -10.98 -9.18 3.92
C MET A 47 -12.31 -9.38 4.67
N ASP A 48 -12.70 -8.40 5.47
CA ASP A 48 -13.99 -8.35 6.17
C ASP A 48 -14.62 -6.95 6.08
N SER A 49 -15.81 -6.78 6.64
CA SER A 49 -16.54 -5.50 6.60
C SER A 49 -15.83 -4.34 7.29
N HIS A 50 -14.83 -4.61 8.14
CA HIS A 50 -14.01 -3.63 8.85
C HIS A 50 -12.58 -3.58 8.31
N THR A 51 -12.27 -4.24 7.20
CA THR A 51 -10.93 -4.23 6.61
C THR A 51 -10.89 -3.22 5.48
N LEU A 52 -9.93 -2.29 5.58
CA LEU A 52 -9.63 -1.32 4.54
C LEU A 52 -8.75 -1.93 3.47
N VAL A 53 -7.68 -2.61 3.88
CA VAL A 53 -6.67 -3.15 2.97
C VAL A 53 -6.02 -4.40 3.56
N VAL A 54 -5.76 -5.37 2.70
CA VAL A 54 -4.93 -6.53 2.98
C VAL A 54 -3.78 -6.53 1.98
N GLY A 55 -2.53 -6.46 2.47
CA GLY A 55 -1.33 -6.55 1.64
C GLY A 55 -0.54 -7.82 1.93
N ALA A 56 0.19 -8.29 0.92
CA ALA A 56 1.18 -9.34 1.12
C ALA A 56 2.48 -8.75 1.69
N ALA A 57 3.04 -9.40 2.69
CA ALA A 57 4.41 -9.17 3.13
C ALA A 57 5.36 -9.57 2.01
N LEU A 58 6.13 -8.61 1.54
CA LEU A 58 7.18 -8.73 0.52
C LEU A 58 8.56 -8.55 1.15
N GLU A 59 9.60 -8.99 0.45
CA GLU A 59 10.99 -8.68 0.82
C GLU A 59 11.17 -7.18 1.08
N GLY A 60 11.85 -6.85 2.19
CA GLY A 60 12.07 -5.48 2.64
C GLY A 60 11.00 -4.89 3.57
N HIS A 61 9.89 -5.59 3.80
CA HIS A 61 9.01 -5.26 4.93
C HIS A 61 9.67 -5.62 6.26
N ASN A 62 9.35 -4.83 7.29
CA ASN A 62 9.62 -5.17 8.69
C ASN A 62 8.45 -6.01 9.24
N PHE A 63 8.18 -7.15 8.59
CA PHE A 63 7.09 -8.04 8.98
C PHE A 63 7.38 -8.74 10.33
N SER A 64 6.34 -8.98 11.11
CA SER A 64 6.45 -9.62 12.44
C SER A 64 5.26 -10.54 12.62
N GLU A 65 5.51 -11.81 12.92
CA GLU A 65 4.58 -12.91 12.62
C GLU A 65 3.23 -12.86 13.35
N THR A 66 3.11 -12.16 14.46
CA THR A 66 1.86 -12.00 15.22
C THR A 66 1.87 -10.68 15.99
N ARG A 67 1.91 -9.56 15.27
CA ARG A 67 2.11 -8.25 15.88
C ARG A 67 1.08 -7.22 15.43
N PHE A 68 0.49 -6.54 16.41
CA PHE A 68 -0.21 -5.28 16.20
C PHE A 68 0.80 -4.14 16.22
N ILE A 69 0.90 -3.38 15.13
CA ILE A 69 1.76 -2.21 15.02
C ILE A 69 0.89 -0.97 15.25
N PHE A 70 1.08 -0.27 16.37
CA PHE A 70 0.26 0.92 16.71
C PHE A 70 0.64 2.17 15.92
N THR A 71 1.92 2.28 15.50
CA THR A 71 2.47 3.43 14.78
C THR A 71 3.31 2.93 13.61
N ALA A 72 2.64 2.40 12.59
CA ALA A 72 3.30 1.76 11.46
C ALA A 72 3.98 2.79 10.54
N ASN A 73 5.20 2.48 10.14
CA ASN A 73 5.92 3.21 9.10
C ASN A 73 5.76 2.54 7.72
N GLY A 74 6.38 3.12 6.68
CA GLY A 74 6.25 2.63 5.31
C GLY A 74 6.83 1.24 5.06
N LYS A 75 7.56 0.60 6.00
CA LYS A 75 7.99 -0.80 5.93
C LYS A 75 7.09 -1.77 6.69
N GLU A 76 6.12 -1.26 7.44
CA GLU A 76 5.17 -2.02 8.26
C GLU A 76 3.73 -1.93 7.70
N THR A 77 3.52 -1.10 6.67
CA THR A 77 2.23 -0.96 5.99
C THR A 77 2.15 -1.80 4.73
N PRO A 78 0.95 -2.30 4.36
CA PRO A 78 0.66 -2.85 3.03
C PRO A 78 1.14 -1.94 1.89
N TRP A 79 1.84 -2.52 0.91
CA TRP A 79 2.23 -1.83 -0.32
C TRP A 79 1.32 -2.21 -1.48
N ASN A 80 1.02 -1.25 -2.36
CA ASN A 80 0.32 -1.46 -3.63
C ASN A 80 1.07 -2.41 -4.58
N THR A 81 2.32 -2.78 -4.25
CA THR A 81 3.05 -3.86 -4.93
C THR A 81 2.28 -5.17 -4.93
N LEU A 82 1.51 -5.48 -3.88
CA LEU A 82 0.49 -6.52 -3.86
C LEU A 82 -0.48 -6.28 -2.69
N ALA A 83 -1.58 -5.56 -2.96
CA ALA A 83 -2.59 -5.23 -1.96
C ALA A 83 -4.02 -5.23 -2.51
N LEU A 84 -4.93 -5.80 -1.74
CA LEU A 84 -6.37 -5.80 -1.99
C LEU A 84 -7.03 -4.73 -1.14
N TRP A 85 -7.69 -3.78 -1.78
CA TRP A 85 -8.37 -2.64 -1.14
C TRP A 85 -9.88 -2.81 -1.14
N ASN A 86 -10.53 -2.35 -0.07
CA ASN A 86 -11.97 -2.27 0.04
C ASN A 86 -12.50 -0.95 -0.53
N LEU A 87 -13.22 -1.02 -1.65
CA LEU A 87 -13.70 0.17 -2.36
C LEU A 87 -14.80 0.92 -1.60
N LYS A 88 -15.50 0.27 -0.65
CA LYS A 88 -16.45 0.95 0.24
C LYS A 88 -15.78 2.13 0.97
N TYR A 89 -14.53 1.96 1.39
CA TYR A 89 -13.78 2.96 2.14
C TYR A 89 -12.85 3.76 1.23
N LEU A 90 -12.09 3.09 0.36
CA LEU A 90 -11.11 3.76 -0.51
C LEU A 90 -11.77 4.79 -1.45
N SER A 91 -12.98 4.54 -1.93
CA SER A 91 -13.67 5.47 -2.86
C SER A 91 -14.08 6.80 -2.24
N ILE A 92 -14.11 6.92 -0.90
CA ILE A 92 -14.49 8.15 -0.21
C ILE A 92 -13.45 9.26 -0.44
N THR A 93 -12.17 8.89 -0.45
CA THR A 93 -11.05 9.84 -0.60
C THR A 93 -10.23 9.59 -1.86
N GLY A 94 -10.25 8.37 -2.38
CA GLY A 94 -9.14 7.84 -3.18
C GLY A 94 -7.87 7.69 -2.35
N PHE A 95 -6.75 7.46 -3.04
CA PHE A 95 -5.43 7.70 -2.49
C PHE A 95 -5.22 9.20 -2.27
N LEU A 96 -4.67 9.56 -1.11
CA LEU A 96 -4.46 10.96 -0.77
C LEU A 96 -3.32 11.56 -1.61
N LEU A 97 -3.55 12.77 -2.13
CA LEU A 97 -2.53 13.56 -2.84
C LEU A 97 -1.26 13.81 -2.00
N ALA A 98 -1.37 13.74 -0.66
CA ALA A 98 -0.23 13.79 0.24
C ALA A 98 0.83 12.71 -0.08
N GLY A 99 0.40 11.54 -0.59
CA GLY A 99 1.27 10.45 -1.03
C GLY A 99 2.22 10.80 -2.19
N ASP A 100 1.85 11.80 -3.00
CA ASP A 100 2.71 12.35 -4.06
C ASP A 100 3.52 13.56 -3.59
N SER A 101 3.23 14.09 -2.39
CA SER A 101 3.90 15.23 -1.79
C SER A 101 4.03 16.42 -2.75
N PRO A 102 2.94 17.04 -3.22
CA PRO A 102 3.00 18.13 -4.20
C PRO A 102 3.86 19.33 -3.75
N TRP A 103 4.08 19.49 -2.44
CA TRP A 103 4.98 20.49 -1.86
C TRP A 103 6.47 20.10 -1.93
N ASN A 104 6.79 18.80 -2.05
CA ASN A 104 8.14 18.28 -2.25
C ASN A 104 8.07 16.90 -2.93
N THR A 105 8.11 16.89 -4.26
CA THR A 105 7.87 15.69 -5.06
C THR A 105 8.94 14.60 -4.94
N ASP A 106 10.07 14.87 -4.27
CA ASP A 106 11.09 13.88 -3.94
C ASP A 106 10.64 12.93 -2.82
N ASN A 107 9.59 13.32 -2.09
CA ASN A 107 8.97 12.53 -1.04
C ASN A 107 7.84 11.62 -1.55
N ALA A 108 7.55 11.58 -2.85
CA ALA A 108 6.48 10.74 -3.41
C ALA A 108 6.73 9.23 -3.28
N GLY A 109 5.65 8.44 -3.37
CA GLY A 109 5.70 6.98 -3.59
C GLY A 109 5.51 6.10 -2.36
N VAL A 110 4.71 6.59 -1.40
CA VAL A 110 4.23 5.84 -0.22
C VAL A 110 2.78 6.21 0.08
N GLU A 111 2.00 6.38 -0.98
CA GLU A 111 0.62 6.85 -0.95
C GLU A 111 -0.32 5.96 -0.13
N GLU A 112 0.01 4.68 0.05
CA GLU A 112 -0.76 3.75 0.87
C GLU A 112 -0.79 4.21 2.33
N LEU A 113 0.35 4.67 2.85
CA LEU A 113 0.49 4.98 4.27
C LEU A 113 -0.36 6.18 4.68
N THR A 114 -0.31 7.27 3.92
CA THR A 114 -1.15 8.46 4.17
C THR A 114 -2.63 8.14 4.00
N THR A 115 -2.96 7.33 3.00
CA THR A 115 -4.34 6.91 2.73
C THR A 115 -4.91 6.04 3.83
N ILE A 116 -4.16 5.04 4.31
CA ILE A 116 -4.55 4.19 5.44
C ILE A 116 -4.76 5.05 6.68
N SER A 117 -3.79 5.92 6.99
CA SER A 117 -3.88 6.82 8.14
C SER A 117 -5.16 7.66 8.12
N ALA A 118 -5.43 8.35 7.01
CA ALA A 118 -6.61 9.20 6.91
C ALA A 118 -7.92 8.40 7.03
N LEU A 119 -8.02 7.25 6.37
CA LEU A 119 -9.22 6.43 6.42
C LEU A 119 -9.43 5.78 7.79
N GLN A 120 -8.36 5.49 8.56
CA GLN A 120 -8.47 5.07 9.96
C GLN A 120 -8.90 6.20 10.91
N ASN A 121 -8.62 7.46 10.57
CA ASN A 121 -9.14 8.61 11.31
C ASN A 121 -10.63 8.85 11.02
N LEU A 122 -11.08 8.59 9.79
CA LEU A 122 -12.48 8.75 9.39
C LEU A 122 -13.36 7.56 9.78
N TYR A 123 -12.79 6.35 9.80
CA TYR A 123 -13.52 5.10 9.98
C TYR A 123 -12.74 4.15 10.91
N ARG A 124 -13.48 3.33 11.66
CA ARG A 124 -12.89 2.26 12.48
C ARG A 124 -12.56 1.04 11.61
N VAL A 125 -11.53 1.15 10.76
CA VAL A 125 -11.13 0.13 9.78
C VAL A 125 -9.70 -0.36 9.98
N ASN A 126 -9.40 -1.58 9.55
CA ASN A 126 -8.13 -2.25 9.76
C ASN A 126 -7.30 -2.31 8.47
N ALA A 127 -5.99 -2.08 8.61
CA ALA A 127 -5.00 -2.52 7.63
C ALA A 127 -4.36 -3.83 8.11
N LYS A 128 -4.16 -4.77 7.19
CA LYS A 128 -3.57 -6.08 7.47
C LYS A 128 -2.39 -6.32 6.52
N LEU A 129 -1.24 -6.71 7.06
CA LEU A 129 -0.08 -7.19 6.30
C LEU A 129 0.05 -8.69 6.59
N ILE A 130 0.02 -9.53 5.58
CA ILE A 130 -0.04 -11.00 5.77
C ILE A 130 1.08 -11.72 5.03
N ASN A 131 1.63 -12.78 5.61
CA ASN A 131 2.65 -13.60 4.96
C ASN A 131 2.03 -14.59 3.97
N VAL A 132 1.84 -14.19 2.71
CA VAL A 132 1.24 -15.04 1.66
C VAL A 132 2.29 -16.02 1.08
N PRO A 133 2.06 -17.34 1.12
CA PRO A 133 2.95 -18.33 0.54
C PRO A 133 3.17 -18.12 -0.96
N GLY A 134 4.40 -18.36 -1.41
CA GLY A 134 4.75 -18.31 -2.83
C GLY A 134 4.89 -16.90 -3.41
N VAL A 135 4.74 -15.84 -2.60
CA VAL A 135 5.00 -14.48 -3.07
C VAL A 135 6.49 -14.30 -3.31
N ILE A 136 6.85 -14.19 -4.59
CA ILE A 136 8.20 -13.87 -5.05
C ILE A 136 8.16 -12.47 -5.64
N TRP A 137 8.95 -11.56 -5.06
CA TRP A 137 9.19 -10.27 -5.68
C TRP A 137 10.39 -10.40 -6.63
N ASP A 138 10.12 -10.60 -7.91
CA ASP A 138 11.17 -10.86 -8.89
C ASP A 138 11.88 -9.55 -9.30
N THR A 139 13.12 -9.39 -8.83
CA THR A 139 14.02 -8.29 -9.20
C THR A 139 15.16 -8.75 -10.11
N SER A 140 15.17 -10.01 -10.54
CA SER A 140 16.31 -10.64 -11.25
C SER A 140 16.66 -9.96 -12.58
N ASN A 141 15.66 -9.42 -13.28
CA ASN A 141 15.82 -8.77 -14.58
C ASN A 141 16.10 -7.26 -14.50
N TRP A 142 16.48 -6.73 -13.33
CA TRP A 142 16.76 -5.30 -13.18
C TRP A 142 18.21 -4.97 -13.57
N ASP A 143 18.37 -3.90 -14.35
CA ASP A 143 19.66 -3.26 -14.56
C ASP A 143 20.15 -2.55 -13.28
N ASP A 144 21.41 -2.13 -13.29
CA ASP A 144 22.05 -1.53 -12.12
C ASP A 144 21.39 -0.20 -11.71
N ASP A 145 20.90 0.57 -12.68
CA ASP A 145 20.17 1.83 -12.43
C ASP A 145 18.85 1.57 -11.71
N ARG A 146 18.11 0.54 -12.12
CA ARG A 146 16.83 0.15 -11.49
C ARG A 146 17.04 -0.43 -10.10
N LYS A 147 18.12 -1.17 -9.86
CA LYS A 147 18.53 -1.60 -8.52
C LYS A 147 18.88 -0.42 -7.63
N ALA A 148 19.70 0.52 -8.10
CA ALA A 148 20.05 1.72 -7.34
C ALA A 148 18.81 2.59 -7.02
N MET A 149 17.87 2.72 -7.96
CA MET A 149 16.58 3.38 -7.72
C MET A 149 15.74 2.65 -6.66
N HIS A 150 15.72 1.31 -6.69
CA HIS A 150 15.04 0.51 -5.69
C HIS A 150 15.67 0.68 -4.30
N ASP A 151 16.99 0.59 -4.18
CA ASP A 151 17.71 0.75 -2.91
C ASP A 151 17.46 2.13 -2.32
N LYS A 152 17.52 3.18 -3.15
CA LYS A 152 17.16 4.54 -2.75
C LYS A 152 15.70 4.64 -2.31
N LYS A 153 14.77 3.97 -2.99
CA LYS A 153 13.35 3.92 -2.60
C LYS A 153 13.18 3.18 -1.26
N MET A 154 13.89 2.10 -1.03
CA MET A 154 13.81 1.30 0.19
C MET A 154 14.43 2.00 1.40
N ALA A 155 15.54 2.71 1.21
CA ALA A 155 16.19 3.52 2.25
C ALA A 155 15.29 4.66 2.76
N THR A 156 14.39 5.16 1.91
CA THR A 156 13.55 6.33 2.19
C THR A 156 12.12 5.99 2.59
N LYS A 157 11.80 4.69 2.77
CA LYS A 157 10.47 4.21 3.21
C LYS A 157 10.08 4.57 4.65
N ILE A 158 10.95 5.25 5.40
CA ILE A 158 10.67 5.75 6.76
C ILE A 158 10.54 7.28 6.74
N SER A 159 11.53 7.97 6.19
CA SER A 159 11.57 9.44 6.18
C SER A 159 10.52 10.09 5.28
N ARG A 160 10.19 9.48 4.12
CA ARG A 160 9.16 10.03 3.22
C ARG A 160 7.78 10.02 3.86
N PRO A 161 7.27 8.88 4.39
CA PRO A 161 5.98 8.89 5.05
C PRO A 161 5.93 9.80 6.28
N GLU A 162 7.00 9.93 7.05
CA GLU A 162 7.07 10.87 8.17
C GLU A 162 6.84 12.33 7.70
N SER A 163 7.51 12.75 6.62
CA SER A 163 7.29 14.07 6.03
C SER A 163 5.85 14.24 5.52
N GLN A 164 5.29 13.20 4.89
CA GLN A 164 3.93 13.22 4.37
C GLN A 164 2.89 13.35 5.48
N LEU A 165 3.02 12.55 6.54
CA LEU A 165 2.15 12.58 7.72
C LEU A 165 2.27 13.92 8.45
N GLY A 166 3.49 14.42 8.65
CA GLY A 166 3.73 15.71 9.30
C GLY A 166 3.06 16.88 8.57
N PHE A 167 3.16 16.92 7.23
CA PHE A 167 2.51 17.97 6.44
C PHE A 167 0.97 17.85 6.47
N SER A 168 0.45 16.63 6.42
CA SER A 168 -1.00 16.37 6.41
C SER A 168 -1.64 16.36 7.80
N SER A 169 -0.86 16.58 8.87
CA SER A 169 -1.32 16.49 10.27
C SER A 169 -1.98 15.14 10.60
N LEU A 170 -1.52 14.07 9.94
CA LEU A 170 -2.02 12.71 10.12
C LEU A 170 -1.12 11.95 11.09
N HIS A 171 -1.72 11.09 11.92
CA HIS A 171 -0.96 10.17 12.77
C HIS A 171 -0.56 8.91 11.99
N PRO A 172 0.57 8.26 12.29
CA PRO A 172 0.90 6.97 11.71
C PRO A 172 -0.26 5.97 11.85
N PRO A 173 -0.55 5.16 10.83
CA PRO A 173 -1.63 4.18 10.91
C PRO A 173 -1.28 3.04 11.85
N TYR A 174 -2.29 2.25 12.21
CA TYR A 174 -2.07 0.95 12.85
C TYR A 174 -2.28 -0.19 11.86
N VAL A 175 -1.49 -1.26 12.00
CA VAL A 175 -1.49 -2.41 11.08
C VAL A 175 -1.41 -3.73 11.85
N ASN A 176 -2.22 -4.70 11.45
CA ASN A 176 -2.14 -6.07 11.93
C ASN A 176 -1.19 -6.89 11.05
N HIS A 177 -0.09 -7.40 11.61
CA HIS A 177 0.74 -8.39 10.94
C HIS A 177 0.26 -9.80 11.27
N ILE A 178 -0.02 -10.60 10.25
CA ILE A 178 -0.63 -11.92 10.39
C ILE A 178 0.19 -12.98 9.66
N ARG A 179 0.71 -13.97 10.38
CA ARG A 179 1.27 -15.19 9.82
C ARG A 179 0.15 -16.18 9.52
N LEU A 180 0.16 -16.76 8.32
CA LEU A 180 -0.73 -17.88 8.00
C LEU A 180 -0.25 -19.12 8.76
N THR A 181 -1.19 -19.80 9.41
CA THR A 181 -1.01 -21.10 10.06
C THR A 181 -1.24 -22.23 9.09
#